data_AF-A0A2V2UBN5-F1
#
_entry.id   AF-A0A2V2UBN5-F1
#
_cell.length_a   1.000
_cell.length_b   1.000
_cell.length_c   1.000
_cell.angle_alpha   90.00
_cell.angle_beta   90.00
_cell.angle_gamma   90.00
#
_symmetry.space_group_name_H-M   'P 1'
#
loop_
_entity.id
_entity.type
_entity.pdbx_description
1 polymer ?
#
loop_
_entity_poly.entity_id
_entity_poly.type
_entity_poly.pdbx_seq_one_letter_code
_entity_poly.pdbx_strand_id
1 'polypeptide(L)' 'MPQLFTKFSTKSPLHGVQMGTGLGLFISKSIIEDHGGRIWAENNNGSDGTEGATFCFTLPIVNKEQQQKRQQPPSR' A
#
# COMPACT_ATOMS: atom_id res chain seq x y z
N MET A 1 10.81 -0.04 7.97
CA MET A 1 11.49 -0.12 6.66
C MET A 1 11.06 1.03 5.75
N PRO A 2 11.78 2.17 5.72
CA PRO A 2 11.31 3.38 5.02
C PRO A 2 11.41 3.33 3.48
N GLN A 3 12.28 2.48 2.92
CA GLN A 3 12.54 2.46 1.47
C GLN A 3 11.58 1.57 0.67
N LEU A 4 10.79 0.70 1.30
CA LEU A 4 10.03 -0.32 0.56
C LEU A 4 8.91 0.24 -0.33
N PHE A 5 8.37 1.41 0.04
CA PHE A 5 7.28 2.08 -0.67
C PHE A 5 7.73 3.36 -1.39
N THR A 6 9.03 3.51 -1.66
CA THR A 6 9.57 4.61 -2.48
C THR A 6 9.61 4.21 -3.95
N LYS A 7 9.64 5.19 -4.86
CA LYS A 7 9.76 4.93 -6.30
C LYS A 7 11.07 4.22 -6.60
N PHE A 8 11.03 3.26 -7.53
CA PHE A 8 12.20 2.53 -8.04
C PHE A 8 12.89 1.64 -6.99
N SER A 9 12.17 1.24 -5.94
CA SER A 9 12.69 0.27 -4.99
C SER A 9 12.73 -1.12 -5.59
N THR A 10 13.93 -1.52 -6.03
CA THR A 10 14.27 -2.84 -6.56
C THR A 10 15.55 -3.35 -5.92
N LYS A 11 15.70 -4.68 -5.80
CA LYS A 11 16.99 -5.29 -5.40
C LYS A 11 17.97 -5.17 -6.57
N SER A 12 19.26 -4.99 -6.29
CA SER A 12 20.30 -4.88 -7.33
C SER A 12 20.19 -5.97 -8.40
N PRO A 13 20.46 -5.67 -9.68
CA PRO A 13 20.30 -6.64 -10.75
C PRO A 13 21.12 -7.92 -10.47
N LEU A 14 20.43 -9.04 -10.31
CA LEU A 14 21.03 -10.36 -10.47
C LEU A 14 21.17 -10.61 -11.98
N HIS A 15 22.37 -11.00 -12.42
CA HIS A 15 22.70 -11.21 -13.83
C HIS A 15 21.60 -11.97 -14.58
N GLY A 16 21.04 -11.36 -15.64
CA GLY A 16 20.10 -12.00 -16.56
C GLY A 16 18.61 -11.90 -16.19
N VAL A 17 18.23 -11.30 -15.05
CA VAL A 17 16.81 -11.13 -14.68
C VAL A 17 16.29 -9.76 -15.11
N GLN A 18 15.26 -9.72 -15.95
CA GLN A 18 14.56 -8.48 -16.27
C GLN A 18 13.91 -7.92 -15.00
N MET A 19 14.40 -6.78 -14.53
CA MET A 19 13.91 -6.12 -13.34
C MET A 19 12.59 -5.40 -13.63
N GLY A 20 11.60 -5.60 -12.75
CA GLY A 20 10.42 -4.73 -12.71
C GLY A 20 10.83 -3.30 -12.39
N THR A 21 9.98 -2.33 -12.72
CA THR A 21 10.28 -0.88 -12.56
C THR A 21 10.40 -0.42 -11.10
N GLY A 22 10.11 -1.27 -10.11
CA GLY A 22 10.07 -0.88 -8.70
C GLY A 22 8.96 0.11 -8.37
N LEU A 23 7.92 0.20 -9.20
CA LEU A 23 6.82 1.15 -9.02
C LEU A 23 5.58 0.56 -8.34
N GLY A 24 5.44 -0.78 -8.30
CA GLY A 24 4.22 -1.43 -7.82
C GLY A 24 3.83 -1.01 -6.39
N LEU A 25 4.74 -1.15 -5.43
CA LEU A 25 4.49 -0.80 -4.03
C LEU A 25 4.32 0.71 -3.81
N PHE A 26 5.00 1.54 -4.60
CA PHE A 26 4.80 2.99 -4.59
C PHE A 26 3.37 3.36 -5.03
N ILE A 27 2.89 2.75 -6.11
CA ILE A 27 1.51 2.97 -6.61
C ILE A 27 0.48 2.48 -5.59
N SER A 28 0.67 1.28 -5.03
CA SER A 28 -0.21 0.75 -3.98
C SER A 28 -0.32 1.69 -2.79
N LYS A 29 0.81 2.25 -2.32
CA LYS A 29 0.83 3.24 -1.24
C LYS A 29 0.01 4.49 -1.61
N SER A 30 0.21 5.05 -2.81
CA SER A 30 -0.56 6.20 -3.28
C SER A 30 -2.07 5.93 -3.27
N ILE A 31 -2.49 4.80 -3.85
CA ILE A 31 -3.91 4.42 -3.90
C ILE A 31 -4.49 4.33 -2.48
N ILE A 32 -3.80 3.65 -1.56
CA ILE A 32 -4.29 3.45 -0.19
C ILE A 32 -4.35 4.76 0.58
N GLU A 33 -3.33 5.62 0.46
CA GLU A 33 -3.28 6.93 1.12
C GLU A 33 -4.34 7.89 0.55
N ASP A 34 -4.57 7.88 -0.77
CA ASP A 34 -5.63 8.69 -1.42
C ASP A 34 -7.04 8.29 -0.94
N HIS A 35 -7.22 7.06 -0.49
CA HIS A 35 -8.47 6.57 0.12
C HIS A 35 -8.50 6.74 1.66
N GLY A 36 -7.54 7.47 2.23
CA GLY A 36 -7.45 7.72 3.68
C GLY A 36 -6.99 6.51 4.50
N GLY A 37 -6.38 5.52 3.83
CA GLY A 37 -5.87 4.31 4.44
C GLY A 37 -4.42 4.40 4.89
N ARG A 38 -3.88 3.26 5.31
CA ARG A 38 -2.48 3.08 5.69
C ARG A 38 -1.96 1.75 5.15
N ILE A 39 -0.71 1.69 4.71
CA ILE A 39 -0.01 0.45 4.31
C ILE A 39 1.31 0.31 5.07
N TRP A 40 1.70 -0.93 5.40
CA TRP A 40 2.99 -1.27 5.99
C TRP A 40 3.39 -2.72 5.65
N ALA A 41 4.62 -3.08 6.00
CA ALA A 41 5.14 -4.44 5.84
C ALA A 41 5.88 -4.87 7.11
N GLU A 42 5.76 -6.15 7.43
CA GLU A 42 6.38 -6.80 8.59
C GLU A 42 7.15 -8.03 8.10
N ASN A 43 8.33 -8.27 8.67
CA ASN A 43 9.00 -9.56 8.47
C ASN A 43 8.26 -10.62 9.28
N ASN A 44 7.99 -11.75 8.64
CA ASN A 44 7.46 -12.94 9.26
C ASN A 44 8.63 -13.91 9.45
N ASN A 45 8.95 -14.23 10.69
CA ASN A 45 9.89 -15.30 11.02
C ASN A 45 9.05 -16.50 11.49
N GLY A 46 8.84 -17.47 10.61
CA GLY A 46 8.14 -18.72 10.93
C GLY A 46 8.92 -19.56 11.94
N SER A 47 8.21 -20.28 12.80
CA SER A 47 8.82 -21.16 13.82
C SER A 47 9.55 -22.38 13.24
N ASP A 48 9.33 -22.68 11.95
CA ASP A 48 10.01 -23.71 11.16
C ASP A 48 11.28 -23.21 10.45
N GLY A 49 11.69 -21.96 10.72
CA GLY A 49 12.85 -21.34 10.07
C GLY A 49 12.54 -20.72 8.70
N THR A 50 11.27 -20.64 8.29
CA THR A 50 10.89 -19.93 7.06
C THR A 50 10.87 -18.41 7.28
N GLU A 51 11.66 -17.68 6.48
CA GLU A 51 11.62 -16.21 6.44
C GLU A 51 10.62 -15.75 5.36
N GLY A 52 9.76 -14.80 5.72
CA GLY A 52 8.77 -14.23 4.82
C GLY A 52 8.49 -12.76 5.10
N ALA A 53 7.56 -12.20 4.34
CA ALA A 53 7.09 -10.83 4.53
C ALA A 53 5.57 -10.78 4.46
N THR A 54 4.95 -10.10 5.41
CA THR A 54 3.52 -9.81 5.42
C THR A 54 3.32 -8.35 5.06
N PHE A 55 2.49 -8.10 4.05
CA PHE A 55 2.09 -6.75 3.63
C PHE A 55 0.67 -6.50 4.10
N CYS A 56 0.48 -5.44 4.87
CA CYS A 56 -0.79 -5.12 5.52
C CYS A 56 -1.26 -3.74 5.11
N PHE A 57 -2.57 -3.56 4.99
CA PHE A 57 -3.17 -2.24 4.80
C PHE A 57 -4.52 -2.12 5.50
N THR A 58 -4.94 -0.89 5.75
CA THR A 58 -6.27 -0.55 6.26
C THR A 58 -6.91 0.52 5.38
N LEU A 59 -8.23 0.50 5.30
CA LEU A 59 -9.05 1.53 4.67
C LEU A 59 -10.18 1.92 5.63
N PRO A 60 -10.55 3.22 5.72
CA PRO A 60 -11.73 3.64 6.45
C PRO A 60 -13.00 3.05 5.84
N ILE A 61 -13.90 2.52 6.68
CA ILE A 61 -15.23 2.13 6.23
C ILE A 61 -16.07 3.41 6.11
N VAL A 62 -16.23 3.91 4.89
CA VAL A 62 -17.14 5.03 4.62
C VAL A 62 -18.58 4.53 4.69
N ASN A 63 -19.32 4.95 5.72
CA ASN A 63 -20.76 4.74 5.77
C ASN A 63 -21.40 5.56 4.64
N LYS A 64 -22.08 4.88 3.69
CA LYS A 64 -22.68 5.50 2.48
C LYS A 64 -23.58 6.69 2.80
N GLU A 65 -24.20 6.72 3.98
CA GLU A 65 -25.06 7.80 4.44
C GLU A 65 -24.33 9.16 4.57
N GLN A 66 -23.04 9.17 4.90
CA GLN A 66 -22.25 10.41 5.04
C GLN A 66 -21.84 11.01 3.68
N GLN A 67 -21.68 10.17 2.66
CA GLN A 67 -21.37 10.63 1.30
C GLN A 67 -22.59 11.29 0.64
N GLN A 68 -23.80 10.83 0.96
CA GLN A 68 -25.03 11.40 0.42
C GLN A 68 -25.37 12.77 1.03
N LYS A 69 -24.99 13.02 2.29
CA LYS A 69 -25.11 14.35 2.93
C LYS A 69 -24.13 15.39 2.39
N ARG A 70 -22.92 14.98 1.98
CA ARG A 70 -21.93 15.90 1.37
C ARG A 70 -22.29 16.34 -0.05
N GLN A 71 -23.19 15.62 -0.73
CA GLN A 71 -23.63 15.93 -2.10
C GLN A 71 -24.93 16.74 -2.16
N GLN A 72 -25.55 17.08 -1.02
CA GLN A 72 -26.70 17.98 -1.02
C GLN A 72 -26.19 19.42 -1.05
N PRO A 73 -26.44 20.20 -2.12
CA PRO A 73 -26.13 21.61 -2.13
C PRO A 73 -26.94 22.32 -1.02
N PRO A 74 -26.41 23.39 -0.41
CA PRO A 74 -27.14 24.13 0.61
C PRO A 74 -28.47 24.62 0.05
N SER A 75 -29.57 24.25 0.71
CA SER A 75 -30.91 24.74 0.42
C SER A 75 -30.92 26.27 0.54
N ARG A 76 -31.43 26.95 -0.49
CA ARG A 76 -31.67 28.40 -0.47
C ARG A 76 -33.01 28.71 0.16
#